data_AF-A0A0U1PQM0-F1
#
_entry.id   AF-A0A0U1PQM0-F1
#
_cell.length_a   1.000
_cell.length_b   1.000
_cell.length_c   1.000
_cell.angle_alpha   90.00
_cell.angle_beta   90.00
_cell.angle_gamma   90.00
#
_symmetry.space_group_name_H-M   'P 1'
#
loop_
_entity.id
_entity.type
_entity.pdbx_description
1 polymer ?
#
loop_
_entity_poly.entity_id
_entity_poly.type
_entity_poly.pdbx_seq_one_letter_code
_entity_poly.pdbx_strand_id
1 'polypeptide(L)'
;MPERDVMLLWLTHTTGIRVTELAMLEVDDVLYPSGAIKPEVYLRADITKGCRPRNVYLTHARCLAALDAWLAVRLQRRWGFSGADEYRGLRPGSKLVMTHKGQAFELAFKHRQLDGGPMA
;
A
#
# COMPACT_ATOMS: atom_id res chain seq x y z
N MET A 1 7.72 -13.64 -3.13
CA MET A 1 8.67 -12.52 -2.91
C MET A 1 8.63 -12.29 -1.41
N PRO A 2 9.53 -12.92 -0.65
CA PRO A 2 9.30 -13.15 0.77
C PRO A 2 9.11 -11.86 1.56
N GLU A 3 9.89 -10.80 1.30
CA GLU A 3 9.80 -9.52 2.01
C GLU A 3 8.46 -8.83 1.77
N ARG A 4 7.96 -8.88 0.53
CA ARG A 4 6.62 -8.37 0.20
C ARG A 4 5.56 -9.15 0.97
N ASP A 5 5.62 -10.47 0.92
CA ASP A 5 4.60 -11.34 1.51
C ASP A 5 4.58 -11.20 3.04
N VAL A 6 5.76 -11.07 3.68
CA VAL A 6 5.91 -10.78 5.11
C VAL A 6 5.34 -9.39 5.46
N MET A 7 5.65 -8.36 4.67
CA MET A 7 5.07 -7.02 4.87
C MET A 7 3.55 -7.04 4.78
N LEU A 8 2.98 -7.72 3.77
CA LEU A 8 1.53 -7.84 3.61
C LEU A 8 0.87 -8.48 4.83
N LEU A 9 1.46 -9.56 5.35
CA LEU A 9 0.94 -10.26 6.54
C LEU A 9 0.99 -9.38 7.78
N TRP A 10 2.12 -8.70 8.04
CA TRP A 10 2.23 -7.82 9.20
C TRP A 10 1.29 -6.61 9.13
N LEU A 11 1.19 -5.95 7.97
CA LEU A 11 0.31 -4.80 7.79
C LEU A 11 -1.15 -5.20 8.03
N THR A 12 -1.64 -6.24 7.34
CA THR A 12 -3.03 -6.68 7.48
C THR A 12 -3.34 -7.15 8.89
N HIS A 13 -2.43 -7.89 9.53
CA HIS A 13 -2.63 -8.42 10.87
C HIS A 13 -2.63 -7.35 11.97
N THR A 14 -1.71 -6.38 11.89
CA THR A 14 -1.53 -5.39 12.97
C THR A 14 -2.43 -4.16 12.85
N THR A 15 -2.85 -3.81 11.63
CA THR A 15 -3.64 -2.60 11.38
C THR A 15 -5.10 -2.86 11.05
N GLY A 16 -5.45 -4.11 10.69
CA GLY A 16 -6.77 -4.43 10.16
C GLY A 16 -7.08 -3.72 8.83
N ILE A 17 -6.05 -3.29 8.08
CA ILE A 17 -6.25 -2.76 6.74
C ILE A 17 -6.85 -3.84 5.84
N ARG A 18 -7.88 -3.48 5.06
CA ARG A 18 -8.50 -4.42 4.13
C ARG A 18 -7.59 -4.62 2.93
N VAL A 19 -7.66 -5.80 2.32
CA VAL A 19 -6.81 -6.15 1.16
C VAL A 19 -6.96 -5.15 0.00
N THR A 20 -8.17 -4.65 -0.25
CA THR A 20 -8.42 -3.67 -1.31
C THR A 20 -7.86 -2.27 -0.98
N GLU A 21 -7.92 -1.87 0.29
CA GLU A 21 -7.33 -0.62 0.78
C GLU A 21 -5.81 -0.69 0.65
N LEU A 22 -5.21 -1.81 1.08
CA LEU A 22 -3.77 -2.07 1.01
C LEU A 22 -3.24 -2.10 -0.43
N ALA A 23 -4.00 -2.69 -1.36
CA ALA A 23 -3.66 -2.72 -2.78
C ALA A 23 -3.57 -1.31 -3.40
N MET A 24 -4.39 -0.38 -2.90
CA MET A 24 -4.48 0.97 -3.44
C MET A 24 -3.57 1.98 -2.73
N LEU A 25 -2.95 1.58 -1.61
CA LEU A 25 -2.08 2.42 -0.81
C LEU A 25 -0.84 2.86 -1.60
N GLU A 26 -0.44 4.12 -1.44
CA GLU A 26 0.73 4.71 -2.10
C GLU A 26 1.91 4.92 -1.15
N VAL A 27 3.06 5.33 -1.68
CA VAL A 27 4.27 5.53 -0.86
C VAL A 27 4.11 6.76 0.03
N ASP A 28 3.52 7.83 -0.47
CA ASP A 28 3.26 9.05 0.30
C ASP A 28 2.22 8.86 1.41
N ASP A 29 1.34 7.86 1.31
CA ASP A 29 0.44 7.48 2.40
C ASP A 29 1.21 6.99 3.63
N VAL A 30 2.38 6.38 3.42
CA VAL A 30 3.14 5.64 4.45
C VAL A 30 4.43 6.32 4.84
N LEU A 31 5.04 7.09 3.95
CA LEU A 31 6.31 7.78 4.20
C LEU A 31 6.12 9.29 4.20
N TYR A 32 6.83 9.96 5.11
CA TYR A 32 7.08 11.38 4.97
C TYR A 32 8.09 11.63 3.83
N PRO A 33 8.15 12.86 3.28
CA PRO A 33 9.20 13.25 2.33
C PRO A 33 10.61 12.97 2.87
N SER A 34 10.82 13.08 4.19
CA SER A 34 12.08 12.72 4.86
C SER A 34 12.47 11.24 4.76
N GLY A 35 11.55 10.37 4.31
CA GLY A 35 11.71 8.93 4.29
C GLY A 35 11.35 8.24 5.61
N ALA A 36 10.99 8.97 6.66
CA ALA A 36 10.48 8.37 7.89
C ALA A 36 9.10 7.72 7.66
N ILE A 37 8.85 6.55 8.27
CA ILE A 37 7.53 5.91 8.23
C ILE A 37 6.56 6.73 9.10
N LYS A 38 5.37 7.01 8.57
CA LYS A 38 4.31 7.69 9.29
C LYS A 38 3.74 6.77 10.37
N PRO A 39 3.60 7.24 11.62
CA PRO A 39 2.98 6.44 12.68
C PRO A 39 1.48 6.24 12.45
N GLU A 40 0.85 7.12 11.67
CA GLU A 40 -0.56 7.10 11.31
C GLU A 40 -0.70 7.25 9.79
N VAL A 41 -1.55 6.41 9.20
CA VAL A 41 -1.87 6.41 7.78
C VAL A 41 -3.35 6.74 7.61
N TYR A 42 -3.63 7.82 6.92
CA TYR A 42 -4.98 8.25 6.56
C TYR A 42 -5.45 7.49 5.32
N LEU A 43 -6.43 6.59 5.47
CA LEU A 43 -7.06 5.91 4.34
C LEU A 43 -8.14 6.82 3.76
N ARG A 44 -7.87 7.30 2.55
CA ARG A 44 -8.79 8.17 1.78
C ARG A 44 -10.12 7.46 1.50
N ALA A 45 -11.18 8.26 1.36
CA ALA A 45 -12.53 7.74 1.13
C ALA A 45 -12.63 6.86 -0.14
N ASP A 46 -11.94 7.25 -1.21
CA ASP A 46 -11.89 6.58 -2.51
C ASP A 46 -11.38 5.13 -2.46
N ILE A 47 -10.47 4.81 -1.54
CA ILE A 47 -9.89 3.46 -1.40
C ILE A 47 -10.62 2.62 -0.34
N THR A 48 -11.46 3.23 0.50
CA THR A 48 -12.18 2.55 1.59
C THR A 48 -13.53 2.00 1.15
N LYS A 49 -13.92 0.86 1.72
CA LYS A 49 -15.29 0.34 1.51
C LYS A 49 -16.31 1.29 2.13
N GLY A 50 -17.31 1.66 1.33
CA GLY A 50 -18.41 2.53 1.76
C GLY A 50 -18.06 4.02 1.79
N CYS A 51 -16.93 4.41 1.19
CA CYS A 51 -16.50 5.80 1.04
C CYS A 51 -16.38 6.54 2.38
N ARG A 52 -15.92 5.85 3.43
CA ARG A 52 -15.74 6.41 4.77
C ARG A 52 -14.25 6.41 5.12
N PRO A 53 -13.60 7.58 5.13
CA PRO A 53 -12.18 7.64 5.46
C PRO A 53 -11.95 7.20 6.89
N ARG A 54 -10.76 6.63 7.15
CA ARG A 54 -10.36 6.16 8.48
C ARG A 54 -8.86 6.12 8.61
N ASN A 55 -8.37 6.12 9.84
CA ASN A 55 -6.94 6.02 10.11
C ASN A 55 -6.56 4.60 10.51
N VAL A 56 -5.32 4.24 10.18
CA VAL A 56 -4.65 3.04 10.71
C VAL A 56 -3.30 3.44 11.28
N TYR A 57 -2.84 2.69 12.28
CA TYR A 57 -1.63 3.03 13.02
C TYR A 57 -0.53 2.01 12.79
N LEU A 58 0.67 2.48 12.43
CA LEU A 58 1.86 1.67 12.20
C LEU A 58 2.74 1.67 13.45
N THR A 59 2.27 1.02 14.52
CA THR A 59 2.94 1.01 15.83
C THR A 59 3.73 -0.26 16.12
N HIS A 60 3.41 -1.37 15.44
CA HIS A 60 3.99 -2.66 15.74
C HIS A 60 5.41 -2.79 15.16
N ALA A 61 6.43 -3.00 16.00
CA ALA A 61 7.84 -3.01 15.60
C ALA A 61 8.16 -3.99 14.45
N ARG A 62 7.57 -5.20 14.45
CA ARG A 62 7.78 -6.17 13.35
C ARG A 62 7.12 -5.73 12.05
N CYS A 63 6.04 -4.95 12.12
CA CYS A 63 5.40 -4.39 10.92
C CYS A 63 6.29 -3.31 10.30
N LEU A 64 6.86 -2.43 11.13
CA LEU A 64 7.81 -1.40 10.69
C LEU A 64 9.05 -2.06 10.04
N ALA A 65 9.64 -3.06 10.69
CA ALA A 65 10.79 -3.79 10.14
C ALA A 65 10.47 -4.48 8.80
N ALA A 66 9.29 -5.08 8.67
CA ALA A 66 8.86 -5.71 7.43
C ALA A 66 8.64 -4.68 6.29
N LEU A 67 8.11 -3.50 6.64
CA LEU A 67 7.94 -2.39 5.71
C LEU A 67 9.30 -1.88 5.23
N ASP A 68 10.26 -1.66 6.13
CA ASP A 68 11.61 -1.25 5.80
C ASP A 68 12.31 -2.26 4.88
N ALA A 69 12.20 -3.56 5.18
CA ALA A 69 12.75 -4.63 4.35
C ALA A 69 12.18 -4.62 2.93
N TRP A 70 10.86 -4.43 2.80
CA TRP A 70 10.21 -4.33 1.49
C TRP A 70 10.66 -3.09 0.70
N LEU A 71 10.75 -1.93 1.35
CA LEU A 71 11.22 -0.70 0.71
C LEU A 71 12.68 -0.84 0.25
N ALA A 72 13.53 -1.52 1.01
CA ALA A 72 14.91 -1.81 0.61
C ALA A 72 14.97 -2.67 -0.67
N VAL A 73 14.15 -3.72 -0.78
CA VAL A 73 14.04 -4.53 -2.00
C VAL A 73 13.62 -3.67 -3.20
N ARG A 74 12.64 -2.77 -3.01
CA ARG A 74 12.20 -1.85 -4.07
C ARG A 74 13.33 -0.94 -4.55
N LEU A 75 14.13 -0.40 -3.62
CA LEU A 75 15.26 0.46 -3.96
C LEU A 75 16.36 -0.28 -4.73
N GLN A 76 16.73 -1.46 -4.27
CA GLN A 76 17.73 -2.31 -4.95
C GLN A 76 17.31 -2.64 -6.39
N ARG A 77 16.01 -2.88 -6.61
CA ARG A 77 15.44 -3.20 -7.93
C ARG A 77 15.00 -1.98 -8.73
N ARG A 78 15.14 -0.77 -8.18
CA ARG A 78 14.66 0.51 -8.75
C ARG A 78 13.16 0.51 -9.11
N TRP A 79 12.34 -0.17 -8.34
CA TRP A 79 10.90 -0.27 -8.56
C TRP A 79 10.14 0.93 -8.01
N GLY A 80 9.51 1.68 -8.91
CA GLY A 80 8.86 2.95 -8.58
C GLY A 80 9.85 4.02 -8.14
N PHE A 81 11.07 4.00 -8.68
CA PHE A 81 12.13 4.97 -8.35
C PHE A 81 11.91 6.32 -9.05
N SER A 82 12.12 7.43 -8.32
CA SER A 82 11.99 8.80 -8.82
C SER A 82 13.34 9.46 -9.10
N GLY A 83 14.43 9.04 -8.44
CA GLY A 83 15.73 9.70 -8.50
C GLY A 83 15.87 10.92 -7.57
N ALA A 84 14.83 11.28 -6.83
CA ALA A 84 14.86 12.34 -5.83
C ALA A 84 15.23 11.78 -4.44
N ASP A 85 15.81 12.59 -3.55
CA ASP A 85 16.15 12.13 -2.19
C ASP A 85 14.92 11.95 -1.28
N GLU A 86 13.77 12.49 -1.70
CA GLU A 86 12.52 12.36 -0.97
C GLU A 86 11.95 10.94 -1.03
N TYR A 87 11.19 10.56 0.00
CA TYR A 87 10.54 9.25 0.10
C TYR A 87 11.53 8.09 -0.10
N ARG A 88 12.78 8.29 0.33
CA ARG A 88 13.91 7.35 0.18
C ARG A 88 14.32 7.05 -1.27
N GLY A 89 13.95 7.89 -2.26
CA GLY A 89 14.19 7.58 -3.67
C GLY A 89 12.98 7.04 -4.43
N LEU A 90 11.85 6.83 -3.75
CA LEU A 90 10.64 6.28 -4.36
C LEU A 90 9.73 7.41 -4.86
N ARG A 91 8.93 7.12 -5.90
CA ARG A 91 7.87 8.01 -6.37
C ARG A 91 6.75 8.01 -5.33
N PRO A 92 6.29 9.18 -4.85
CA PRO A 92 5.24 9.28 -3.85
C PRO A 92 3.94 8.57 -4.28
N GLY A 93 3.46 8.85 -5.49
CA GLY A 93 2.24 8.22 -6.02
C GLY A 93 2.41 6.79 -6.55
N SER A 94 3.54 6.12 -6.30
CA SER A 94 3.68 4.70 -6.66
C SER A 94 2.99 3.82 -5.63
N LYS A 95 2.33 2.75 -6.06
CA LYS A 95 1.70 1.80 -5.13
C LYS A 95 2.72 1.22 -4.16
N LEU A 96 2.35 1.12 -2.89
CA LEU A 96 3.16 0.47 -1.86
C LEU A 96 3.40 -0.99 -2.23
N VAL A 97 2.31 -1.69 -2.58
CA VAL A 97 2.32 -3.10 -2.99
C VAL A 97 2.58 -3.19 -4.49
N MET A 98 3.57 -4.00 -4.86
CA MET A 98 3.91 -4.27 -6.25
C MET A 98 3.87 -5.77 -6.56
N THR A 99 3.71 -6.08 -7.84
CA THR A 99 3.85 -7.43 -8.36
C THR A 99 5.32 -7.87 -8.35
N HIS A 100 5.57 -9.17 -8.56
CA HIS A 100 6.93 -9.70 -8.69
C HIS A 100 7.71 -9.14 -9.88
N LYS A 101 7.04 -8.43 -10.80
CA LYS A 101 7.63 -7.74 -11.96
C LYS A 101 7.86 -6.25 -11.72
N GLY A 102 7.60 -5.74 -10.51
CA GLY A 102 7.74 -4.31 -10.18
C GLY A 102 6.61 -3.41 -10.72
N GLN A 103 5.53 -4.01 -11.23
CA GLN A 103 4.32 -3.27 -11.62
C GLN A 103 3.45 -2.99 -10.40
N ALA A 104 2.62 -1.95 -10.46
CA ALA A 104 1.61 -1.67 -9.45
C ALA A 104 0.71 -2.90 -9.23
N PHE A 105 0.33 -3.16 -7.99
CA PHE A 105 -0.68 -4.17 -7.71
C PHE A 105 -2.06 -3.60 -8.09
N GLU A 106 -2.78 -4.31 -8.94
CA GLU A 106 -4.08 -3.87 -9.45
C GLU A 106 -5.22 -4.73 -8.89
N LEU A 107 -6.38 -4.10 -8.71
CA LEU A 107 -7.60 -4.78 -8.32
C LEU A 107 -8.24 -5.41 -9.56
N ALA A 108 -8.61 -6.68 -9.46
CA ALA A 108 -9.42 -7.32 -10.48
C ALA A 108 -10.85 -6.75 -10.45
N PHE A 109 -11.33 -6.26 -11.60
CA PHE A 109 -12.71 -5.83 -11.75
C PHE A 109 -13.64 -7.04 -11.72
N LYS A 110 -14.54 -7.08 -10.73
CA LYS A 110 -15.59 -8.11 -10.67
C LYS A 110 -16.85 -7.57 -11.33
N HIS A 111 -17.16 -8.05 -12.53
CA HIS A 111 -18.47 -7.85 -13.14
C HIS A 111 -19.53 -8.57 -12.30
N ARG A 112 -20.51 -7.83 -11.79
CA ARG A 112 -21.70 -8.40 -11.14
C ARG A 112 -22.87 -8.22 -12.10
N GLN A 113 -23.41 -9.31 -12.61
CA GLN A 113 -24.74 -9.31 -13.18
C GLN A 113 -25.72 -9.54 -12.03
N LEU A 114 -26.67 -8.61 -11.85
CA LEU A 114 -27.81 -8.82 -10.97
C LEU A 114 -28.84 -9.63 -11.78
N ASP A 115 -29.45 -10.65 -11.16
CA ASP A 115 -30.46 -11.49 -11.82
C ASP A 115 -31.68 -10.68 -12.32
N GLY A 116 -31.89 -9.45 -11.81
CA GLY A 116 -32.94 -8.53 -12.22
C GLY A 116 -32.59 -7.56 -13.35
N GLY A 117 -31.41 -7.66 -13.96
CA GLY A 117 -30.93 -6.68 -14.96
C GLY A 117 -30.41 -5.37 -14.32
N PRO A 118 -29.87 -4.44 -15.11
CA PRO A 118 -29.31 -3.19 -14.59
C PRO A 118 -30.43 -2.26 -14.10
N MET A 119 -30.28 -1.70 -12.89
CA MET A 119 -31.02 -0.50 -12.51
C MET A 119 -30.28 0.72 -13.07
N ALA A 120 -31.02 1.54 -13.82
CA ALA A 120 -30.56 2.79 -14.44
C ALA A 120 -30.18 3.85 -13.39
#